data_AF-A0A2V6SEB0-F1
#
_entry.id   AF-A0A2V6SEB0-F1
#
_cell.length_a   1.000
_cell.length_b   1.000
_cell.length_c   1.000
_cell.angle_alpha   90.00
_cell.angle_beta   90.00
_cell.angle_gamma   90.00
#
_symmetry.space_group_name_H-M   'P 1'
#
loop_
_entity.id
_entity.type
_entity.pdbx_description
1 polymer ?
#
loop_
_entity_poly.entity_id
_entity_poly.type
_entity_poly.pdbx_seq_one_letter_code
_entity_poly.pdbx_strand_id
1 'polypeptide(L)' 'MPTYSEIQKFVQRHHGFVPKTGWIAHVKTLRGVSTRRAANRAGRGRRVAPCPPEKREAIEQALRHFGLI' A
#
# COMPACT_ATOMS: atom_id res chain seq x y z
N MET A 1 -9.09 10.50 2.76
CA MET A 1 -8.05 9.62 2.16
C MET A 1 -8.11 8.30 2.90
N PRO A 2 -8.25 7.16 2.21
CA PRO A 2 -8.37 5.86 2.86
C PRO A 2 -7.17 5.60 3.75
N THR A 3 -7.45 5.17 4.97
CA THR A 3 -6.41 4.81 5.93
C THR A 3 -5.77 3.48 5.53
N TYR A 4 -4.55 3.23 6.00
CA TYR A 4 -3.89 1.93 5.76
C TYR A 4 -4.75 0.75 6.26
N SER A 5 -5.48 0.95 7.36
CA SER A 5 -6.39 -0.04 7.95
C SER A 5 -7.58 -0.40 7.05
N GLU A 6 -8.12 0.56 6.29
CA GLU A 6 -9.21 0.30 5.35
C GLU A 6 -8.73 -0.52 4.15
N ILE A 7 -7.56 -0.18 3.61
CA ILE A 7 -6.92 -0.96 2.54
C ILE A 7 -6.64 -2.39 3.03
N GLN A 8 -6.16 -2.53 4.27
CA GLN A 8 -5.93 -3.84 4.88
C GLN A 8 -7.21 -4.67 4.99
N LYS A 9 -8.31 -4.06 5.48
CA LYS A 9 -9.61 -4.73 5.58
C LYS A 9 -10.16 -5.13 4.21
N PHE A 10 -10.03 -4.28 3.20
CA PHE A 10 -10.46 -4.59 1.84
C PHE A 10 -9.72 -5.81 1.29
N VAL A 11 -8.39 -5.79 1.38
CA VAL A 11 -7.57 -6.91 0.91
C VAL A 11 -7.84 -8.19 1.71
N GLN A 12 -8.08 -8.08 3.01
CA GLN A 12 -8.45 -9.24 3.83
C GLN A 12 -9.80 -9.84 3.42
N ARG A 13 -10.80 -9.01 3.10
CA ARG A 13 -12.11 -9.48 2.66
C ARG A 13 -12.10 -10.10 1.25
N HIS A 14 -11.34 -9.52 0.33
CA HIS A 14 -11.31 -9.97 -1.07
C HIS A 14 -10.28 -11.07 -1.35
N HIS A 15 -9.12 -11.02 -0.68
CA HIS A 15 -7.98 -11.90 -0.95
C HIS A 15 -7.60 -12.79 0.24
N GLY A 16 -8.28 -12.67 1.38
CA GLY A 16 -8.07 -13.53 2.54
C GLY A 16 -6.78 -13.25 3.33
N PHE A 17 -6.04 -12.18 3.03
CA PHE A 17 -4.81 -11.83 3.76
C PHE A 17 -4.72 -10.34 4.12
N VAL A 18 -3.93 -10.02 5.15
CA VAL A 18 -3.68 -8.64 5.58
C VAL A 18 -2.35 -8.15 4.99
N PRO A 19 -2.34 -7.18 4.06
CA PRO A 19 -1.11 -6.64 3.51
C PRO A 19 -0.35 -5.80 4.54
N LYS A 20 0.97 -5.85 4.50
CA LYS A 20 1.82 -4.99 5.33
C LYS A 20 1.74 -3.54 4.83
N THR A 21 1.78 -2.59 5.76
CA THR A 21 1.77 -1.14 5.45
C THR A 21 2.92 -0.74 4.52
N GLY A 22 4.08 -1.39 4.65
CA GLY A 22 5.22 -1.21 3.74
C GLY A 22 4.90 -1.58 2.29
N TRP A 23 4.16 -2.66 2.05
CA TRP A 23 3.75 -3.04 0.70
C TRP A 23 2.80 -2.03 0.10
N ILE A 24 1.83 -1.54 0.88
CA ILE A 24 0.89 -0.49 0.43
C ILE A 24 1.66 0.78 0.07
N ALA A 25 2.62 1.19 0.88
CA ALA A 25 3.47 2.35 0.59
C ALA A 25 4.32 2.17 -0.67
N HIS A 26 4.85 0.96 -0.90
CA HIS A 26 5.60 0.63 -2.11
C HIS A 26 4.72 0.72 -3.36
N VAL A 27 3.52 0.12 -3.35
CA VAL A 27 2.59 0.16 -4.50
C VAL A 27 2.12 1.59 -4.78
N LYS A 28 1.81 2.38 -3.74
CA LYS A 28 1.49 3.81 -3.90
C LYS A 28 2.63 4.59 -4.56
N THR A 29 3.88 4.30 -4.17
CA THR A 29 5.06 4.94 -4.76
C THR A 29 5.23 4.53 -6.23
N LEU A 30 5.06 3.25 -6.55
CA LEU A 30 5.14 2.73 -7.93
C LEU A 30 4.09 3.35 -8.86
N ARG A 31 2.91 3.69 -8.33
CA ARG A 31 1.80 4.29 -9.09
C ARG A 31 1.81 5.82 -9.08
N GLY A 32 2.84 6.45 -8.51
CA GLY A 32 2.94 7.92 -8.47
C GLY A 32 1.96 8.59 -7.51
N VAL A 33 1.26 7.83 -6.66
CA VAL A 33 0.38 8.38 -5.62
C VAL A 33 1.26 8.97 -4.54
N SER A 34 1.45 10.29 -4.58
CA SER A 34 2.23 11.01 -3.58
C SER A 34 1.54 10.86 -2.22
N THR A 35 1.98 9.88 -1.43
CA THR A 35 1.67 9.87 -0.01
C THR A 35 2.35 11.11 0.56
N ARG A 36 1.56 12.08 1.06
CA ARG A 36 2.05 13.24 1.82
C ARG A 36 3.23 12.74 2.66
N ARG A 37 4.43 13.26 2.37
CA ARG A 37 5.67 12.81 3.05
C ARG A 37 5.38 12.94 4.55
N ALA A 38 5.23 11.81 5.24
CA ALA A 38 5.20 11.83 6.69
C ALA A 38 6.53 12.47 7.11
N ALA A 39 6.47 13.53 7.91
CA ALA A 39 7.64 14.31 8.35
C ALA A 39 8.75 13.43 8.98
N ASN A 40 8.40 12.21 9.41
CA ASN A 40 9.29 11.21 10.00
C ASN A 40 10.17 10.45 8.96
N ARG A 41 10.25 10.89 7.70
CA ARG A 41 11.15 10.29 6.68
C ARG A 41 12.58 10.84 6.71
N ALA A 42 12.96 11.61 7.73
CA ALA A 42 14.34 11.98 8.02
C ALA A 42 15.11 10.77 8.56
N GLY A 43 15.43 9.80 7.70
CA GLY A 43 16.30 8.71 8.10
C GLY A 43 16.10 7.43 7.34
N ARG A 44 17.08 7.18 6.46
CA ARG A 44 17.58 5.84 6.12
C ARG A 44 16.59 4.97 5.34
N GLY A 45 16.86 4.85 4.04
CA GLY A 45 17.04 3.59 3.31
C GLY A 45 16.41 2.30 3.86
N ARG A 46 15.17 2.33 4.36
CA ARG A 46 14.43 1.11 4.67
C ARG A 46 14.08 0.51 3.33
N ARG A 47 14.89 -0.48 2.92
CA ARG A 47 14.56 -1.42 1.84
C ARG A 47 13.18 -1.98 2.15
N VAL A 48 12.15 -1.35 1.57
CA VAL A 48 10.80 -1.86 1.68
C VAL A 48 10.85 -3.19 0.96
N ALA A 49 10.64 -4.29 1.70
CA ALA A 49 10.66 -5.62 1.12
C ALA A 49 9.72 -5.59 -0.11
N PRO A 50 10.23 -5.94 -1.31
CA PRO A 50 9.43 -5.87 -2.52
C PRO A 50 8.15 -6.66 -2.29
N CYS A 51 7.02 -6.04 -2.62
CA CYS A 51 5.74 -6.72 -2.52
C CYS A 51 5.73 -7.83 -3.58
N PRO A 52 5.39 -9.08 -3.24
CA PRO A 52 5.21 -10.14 -4.22
C PRO A 52 4.18 -9.68 -5.27
N PRO A 53 4.39 -9.96 -6.57
CA PRO A 53 3.48 -9.51 -7.63
C PRO A 53 2.04 -9.97 -7.40
N GLU A 54 1.85 -11.20 -6.93
CA GLU A 54 0.54 -11.77 -6.56
C GLU A 54 -0.19 -10.94 -5.48
N LYS A 55 0.55 -10.44 -4.49
CA LYS A 55 -0.02 -9.61 -3.40
C LYS A 55 -0.13 -8.14 -3.79
N ARG A 56 0.65 -7.71 -4.78
CA ARG A 56 0.61 -6.36 -5.33
C ARG A 56 -0.70 -6.13 -6.05
N GLU A 57 -1.20 -7.09 -6.82
CA GLU A 57 -2.50 -6.98 -7.51
C GLU A 57 -3.64 -6.76 -6.52
N ALA A 58 -3.64 -7.48 -5.40
CA ALA A 58 -4.63 -7.30 -4.35
C ALA A 58 -4.63 -5.87 -3.76
N ILE A 59 -3.44 -5.34 -3.47
CA ILE A 59 -3.28 -3.97 -2.98
C ILE A 59 -3.69 -2.97 -4.06
N GLU A 60 -3.33 -3.21 -5.32
CA GLU A 60 -3.67 -2.35 -6.44
C GLU A 60 -5.19 -2.28 -6.66
N GLN A 61 -5.87 -3.42 -6.59
CA GLN A 61 -7.32 -3.50 -6.66
C GLN A 61 -7.97 -2.72 -5.51
N ALA A 62 -7.44 -2.81 -4.30
CA ALA A 62 -7.89 -2.00 -3.17
C ALA A 62 -7.68 -0.50 -3.44
N LEU A 63 -6.50 -0.09 -3.89
CA LEU A 63 -6.20 1.31 -4.21
C LEU A 63 -7.13 1.86 -5.30
N ARG A 64 -7.42 1.07 -6.34
CA ARG A 64 -8.36 1.41 -7.41
C ARG A 64 -9.79 1.54 -6.90
N HIS A 65 -10.22 0.61 -6.03
CA HIS A 65 -11.54 0.67 -5.40
C HIS A 65 -11.73 1.96 -4.59
N PHE A 66 -10.68 2.42 -3.92
CA PHE A 66 -10.70 3.66 -3.16
C PHE A 66 -10.39 4.92 -3.99
N GLY A 67 -10.20 4.81 -5.31
CA GLY A 67 -9.89 5.95 -6.19
C GLY A 67 -8.55 6.62 -5.89
N LEU A 68 -7.58 5.86 -5.36
CA LEU A 68 -6.22 6.35 -5.08
C LEU A 68 -5.31 6.27 -6.32
N ILE A 69 -5.65 5.42 -7.28
CA ILE A 69 -4.97 5.22 -8.57
C ILE A 69 -5.99 5.11 -9.70
#